data_AF-A0A3L7T2C4-F1
#
_entry.id   AF-A0A3L7T2C4-F1
#
_cell.length_a   1.000
_cell.length_b   1.000
_cell.length_c   1.000
_cell.angle_alpha   90.00
_cell.angle_beta   90.00
_cell.angle_gamma   90.00
#
_symmetry.space_group_name_H-M   'P 1'
#
loop_
_entity.id
_entity.type
_entity.pdbx_description
1 polymer ?
#
loop_
_entity_poly.entity_id
_entity_poly.type
_entity_poly.pdbx_seq_one_letter_code
_entity_poly.pdbx_strand_id
1 'polypeptide(L)'
;MKDAESKRWQANYDFIRARLEAQIAYLYEYQSMLGQMRKELPARDAKLHGGWKLAATAKLQGDSAGKKLAKESTKTMEALVKNTAGSPWEVLAKREKFTTLGLEWQGTK
;
A
#
# COMPACT_ATOMS: atom_id res chain seq x y z
N MET A 1 16.08 31.34 -22.24
CA MET A 1 15.81 30.33 -21.19
C MET A 1 15.79 28.97 -21.86
N LYS A 2 16.94 28.30 -21.88
CA LYS A 2 17.10 26.97 -22.45
C LYS A 2 16.51 25.93 -21.47
N ASP A 3 15.64 25.07 -22.00
CA ASP A 3 15.52 23.67 -21.61
C ASP A 3 14.88 23.32 -20.25
N ALA A 4 13.74 23.92 -19.90
CA ALA A 4 12.84 23.28 -18.94
C ALA A 4 12.01 22.23 -19.68
N GLU A 5 12.62 21.08 -20.02
CA GLU A 5 11.86 19.88 -20.39
C GLU A 5 10.71 19.72 -19.40
N SER A 6 9.48 19.57 -19.90
CA SER A 6 8.33 19.51 -19.01
C SER A 6 8.52 18.31 -18.07
N LYS A 7 8.64 18.56 -16.75
CA LYS A 7 8.82 17.53 -15.72
C LYS A 7 7.61 16.57 -15.58
N ARG A 8 6.68 16.61 -16.53
CA ARG A 8 5.51 15.74 -16.65
C ARG A 8 5.92 14.28 -16.82
N TRP A 9 6.95 14.02 -17.63
CA TRP A 9 7.45 12.65 -17.82
C TRP A 9 7.97 12.09 -16.49
N GLN A 10 8.70 12.90 -15.74
CA GLN A 10 9.27 12.52 -14.46
C GLN A 10 8.18 12.30 -13.41
N ALA A 11 7.22 13.23 -13.30
CA ALA A 11 6.07 13.08 -12.41
C ALA A 11 5.27 11.80 -12.72
N ASN A 12 5.08 11.48 -14.00
CA ASN A 12 4.40 10.27 -14.40
C ASN A 12 5.21 9.00 -14.06
N TYR A 13 6.52 9.01 -14.32
CA TYR A 13 7.41 7.93 -13.94
C TYR A 13 7.38 7.68 -12.44
N ASP A 14 7.57 8.72 -11.63
CA ASP A 14 7.58 8.65 -10.18
C ASP A 14 6.24 8.13 -9.63
N PHE A 15 5.12 8.61 -10.20
CA PHE A 15 3.79 8.14 -9.83
C PHE A 15 3.60 6.64 -10.11
N ILE A 16 3.92 6.18 -11.33
CA ILE A 16 3.75 4.78 -11.72
C ILE A 16 4.68 3.88 -10.90
N ARG A 17 5.94 4.30 -10.69
CA ARG A 17 6.91 3.57 -9.87
C ARG A 17 6.40 3.42 -8.44
N ALA A 18 5.94 4.50 -7.81
CA ALA A 18 5.41 4.47 -6.45
C ALA A 18 4.15 3.59 -6.33
N ARG A 19 3.27 3.64 -7.35
CA ARG A 19 2.09 2.78 -7.39
C ARG A 19 2.44 1.30 -7.50
N LEU A 20 3.43 0.96 -8.33
CA LEU A 20 3.92 -0.42 -8.46
C LEU A 20 4.54 -0.91 -7.15
N GLU A 21 5.35 -0.08 -6.48
CA GLU A 21 5.92 -0.39 -5.16
C GLU A 21 4.82 -0.70 -4.14
N ALA A 22 3.73 0.08 -4.11
CA ALA A 22 2.58 -0.17 -3.24
C ALA A 22 1.87 -1.50 -3.57
N GLN A 23 1.69 -1.82 -4.86
CA GLN A 23 1.09 -3.08 -5.28
C GLN A 23 1.93 -4.29 -4.89
N ILE A 24 3.27 -4.20 -5.06
CA ILE A 24 4.17 -5.28 -4.64
C ILE A 24 4.16 -5.42 -3.12
N ALA A 25 4.16 -4.31 -2.38
CA ALA A 25 4.03 -4.35 -0.92
C ALA A 25 2.73 -5.06 -0.47
N TYR A 26 1.62 -4.82 -1.17
CA TYR A 26 0.34 -5.48 -0.90
C TYR A 26 0.39 -6.99 -1.20
N LEU A 27 1.07 -7.41 -2.26
CA LEU A 27 1.28 -8.82 -2.56
C LEU A 27 2.11 -9.52 -1.47
N TYR A 28 3.16 -8.87 -0.98
CA TYR A 28 3.97 -9.41 0.12
C TYR A 28 3.21 -9.45 1.44
N GLU A 29 2.31 -8.50 1.66
CA GLU A 29 1.39 -8.53 2.80
C GLU A 29 0.50 -9.79 2.71
N TYR A 30 -0.16 -10.03 1.56
CA TYR A 30 -0.95 -11.24 1.34
C TYR A 30 -0.14 -12.51 1.54
N GLN A 31 1.06 -12.59 0.95
CA GLN A 31 1.94 -13.75 1.11
C GLN A 31 2.25 -14.02 2.59
N SER A 32 2.51 -12.96 3.36
CA SER A 32 2.75 -13.06 4.79
C SER A 32 1.52 -13.57 5.55
N MET A 33 0.33 -13.09 5.19
CA MET A 33 -0.93 -13.52 5.80
C MET A 33 -1.25 -14.99 5.51
N LEU A 34 -1.00 -15.45 4.28
CA LEU A 34 -1.12 -16.87 3.92
C LEU A 34 -0.09 -17.73 4.67
N GLY A 35 1.13 -17.21 4.87
CA GLY A 35 2.14 -17.84 5.69
C GLY A 35 1.72 -17.97 7.16
N GLN A 36 1.04 -16.95 7.71
CA GLN A 36 0.50 -16.97 9.07
C GLN A 36 -0.60 -18.02 9.24
N MET A 37 -1.46 -18.20 8.23
CA MET A 37 -2.53 -19.21 8.24
C MET A 37 -2.01 -20.64 8.45
N ARG A 38 -0.77 -20.93 8.01
CA ARG A 38 -0.14 -22.24 8.21
C ARG A 38 0.33 -22.49 9.64
N LYS A 39 0.45 -21.45 10.47
CA LYS A 39 0.93 -21.54 11.85
C LYS A 39 -0.26 -21.60 12.81
N GLU A 40 -0.84 -20.44 13.07
CA GLU A 40 -1.98 -20.30 13.98
C GLU A 40 -2.77 -19.06 13.57
N LEU A 41 -4.08 -19.25 13.38
CA LEU A 41 -4.99 -18.16 13.09
C LEU A 41 -5.45 -17.51 14.40
N PRO A 42 -5.77 -16.20 14.39
CA PRO A 42 -6.29 -15.52 15.57
C PRO A 42 -7.52 -16.24 16.14
N ALA A 43 -7.63 -16.23 17.47
CA ALA A 43 -8.76 -16.83 18.15
C ALA A 43 -10.10 -16.29 17.62
N ARG A 44 -11.05 -17.20 17.38
CA ARG A 44 -12.42 -16.85 16.97
C ARG A 44 -13.41 -17.36 18.01
N ASP A 45 -14.48 -16.61 18.22
CA ASP A 45 -15.65 -17.13 18.93
C ASP A 45 -16.43 -18.06 18.02
N ALA A 46 -16.46 -19.35 18.36
CA ALA A 46 -17.16 -20.37 17.56
C ALA A 46 -18.68 -20.19 17.51
N LYS A 47 -19.28 -19.43 18.44
CA LYS A 47 -20.72 -19.13 18.48
C LYS A 47 -21.09 -17.94 17.59
N LEU A 48 -20.13 -17.03 17.35
CA LEU A 48 -20.36 -15.80 16.59
C LEU A 48 -19.72 -15.81 15.21
N HIS A 49 -18.67 -16.61 14.98
CA HIS A 49 -17.87 -16.54 13.77
C HIS A 49 -17.89 -17.86 12.99
N GLY A 50 -18.38 -17.84 11.73
CA GLY A 50 -18.33 -18.96 10.80
C GLY A 50 -16.94 -19.26 10.22
N GLY A 51 -15.98 -18.34 10.32
CA GLY A 51 -14.62 -18.55 9.80
C GLY A 51 -13.70 -17.35 9.98
N TRP A 52 -12.68 -17.25 9.13
CA TRP A 52 -11.77 -16.11 9.07
C TRP A 52 -11.89 -15.39 7.74
N LYS A 53 -11.77 -14.06 7.79
CA LYS A 53 -11.62 -13.21 6.62
C LYS A 53 -10.34 -12.40 6.75
N LEU A 54 -9.78 -12.02 5.61
CA LEU A 54 -8.69 -11.06 5.57
C LEU A 54 -9.28 -9.65 5.48
N ALA A 55 -9.01 -8.82 6.48
CA ALA A 55 -9.51 -7.45 6.56
C ALA A 55 -8.37 -6.45 6.34
N ALA A 56 -8.69 -5.33 5.70
CA ALA A 56 -7.79 -4.21 5.56
C ALA A 56 -7.53 -3.54 6.92
N THR A 57 -6.27 -3.22 7.19
CA THR A 57 -5.82 -2.54 8.41
C THR A 57 -4.76 -1.49 8.08
N ALA A 58 -4.61 -0.48 8.95
CA ALA A 58 -3.69 0.62 8.71
C ALA A 58 -2.21 0.19 8.83
N LYS A 59 -1.93 -0.86 9.62
CA LYS A 59 -0.56 -1.30 9.92
C LYS A 59 -0.20 -2.54 9.11
N LEU A 60 0.89 -2.45 8.36
CA LEU A 60 1.50 -3.60 7.69
C LEU A 60 2.01 -4.62 8.72
N GLN A 61 1.56 -5.86 8.59
CA GLN A 61 1.93 -7.00 9.42
C GLN A 61 2.99 -7.87 8.75
N GLY A 62 3.17 -7.74 7.43
CA GLY A 62 4.06 -8.58 6.63
C GLY A 62 5.55 -8.35 6.84
N ASP A 63 6.33 -8.87 5.89
CA ASP A 63 7.78 -8.89 5.97
C ASP A 63 8.46 -7.51 5.84
N SER A 64 9.77 -7.48 6.07
CA SER A 64 10.56 -6.25 5.99
C SER A 64 10.66 -5.69 4.57
N ALA A 65 10.61 -6.56 3.55
CA ALA A 65 10.68 -6.16 2.15
C ALA A 65 9.43 -5.38 1.72
N GLY A 66 8.24 -5.89 2.03
CA GLY A 66 6.97 -5.21 1.77
C GLY A 66 6.87 -3.88 2.52
N LYS A 67 7.29 -3.86 3.79
CA LYS A 67 7.35 -2.63 4.59
C LYS A 67 8.29 -1.58 4.01
N LYS A 68 9.43 -2.00 3.46
CA LYS A 68 10.38 -1.10 2.78
C LYS A 68 9.75 -0.49 1.53
N LEU A 69 9.14 -1.31 0.67
CA LEU A 69 8.47 -0.84 -0.56
C LEU A 69 7.31 0.11 -0.26
N ALA A 70 6.48 -0.19 0.74
CA ALA A 70 5.39 0.70 1.15
C ALA A 70 5.92 2.06 1.66
N LYS A 71 7.04 2.06 2.40
CA LYS A 71 7.68 3.29 2.86
C LYS A 71 8.27 4.11 1.70
N GLU A 72 8.92 3.45 0.75
CA GLU A 72 9.48 4.10 -0.46
C GLU A 72 8.38 4.69 -1.35
N SER A 73 7.29 3.95 -1.55
CA SER A 73 6.09 4.42 -2.25
C SER A 73 5.51 5.66 -1.57
N THR A 74 5.29 5.60 -0.24
CA THR A 74 4.74 6.72 0.53
C THR A 74 5.61 7.97 0.41
N LYS A 75 6.92 7.83 0.55
CA LYS A 75 7.88 8.92 0.41
C LYS A 75 7.80 9.55 -1.00
N THR A 76 7.74 8.72 -2.03
CA THR A 76 7.64 9.18 -3.42
C THR A 76 6.32 9.92 -3.68
N MET A 77 5.20 9.39 -3.19
CA MET A 77 3.89 10.04 -3.29
C MET A 77 3.85 11.38 -2.55
N GLU A 78 4.47 11.48 -1.38
CA GLU A 78 4.61 12.74 -0.65
C GLU A 78 5.45 13.78 -1.39
N ALA A 79 6.56 13.36 -2.00
CA ALA A 79 7.37 14.22 -2.83
C ALA A 79 6.58 14.69 -4.07
N LEU A 80 5.81 13.80 -4.69
CA LEU A 80 4.97 14.11 -5.85
C LEU A 80 3.93 15.19 -5.51
N VAL A 81 3.22 15.04 -4.38
CA VAL A 81 2.24 16.04 -3.91
C VAL A 81 2.88 17.41 -3.70
N LYS A 82 4.09 17.47 -3.14
CA LYS A 82 4.80 18.74 -2.91
C LYS A 82 5.30 19.38 -4.22
N ASN A 83 5.82 18.56 -5.13
CA ASN A 83 6.52 19.04 -6.33
C ASN A 83 5.59 19.33 -7.50
N THR A 84 4.34 18.87 -7.45
CA THR A 84 3.39 18.94 -8.57
C THR A 84 2.05 19.59 -8.18
N ALA A 85 2.08 20.55 -7.26
CA ALA A 85 0.89 21.24 -6.78
C ALA A 85 0.07 21.87 -7.94
N GLY A 86 -1.25 21.74 -7.86
CA GLY A 86 -2.21 22.17 -8.88
C GLY A 86 -2.30 21.26 -10.11
N SER A 87 -1.59 20.11 -10.12
CA SER A 87 -1.57 19.19 -11.25
C SER A 87 -2.40 17.92 -11.02
N PRO A 88 -2.73 17.16 -12.09
CA PRO A 88 -3.38 15.86 -11.95
C PRO A 88 -2.60 14.87 -11.07
N TRP A 89 -1.26 14.92 -11.08
CA TRP A 89 -0.41 14.03 -10.27
C TRP A 89 -0.57 14.27 -8.77
N GLU A 90 -0.80 15.51 -8.34
CA GLU A 90 -1.11 15.81 -6.95
C GLU A 90 -2.39 15.10 -6.52
N VAL A 91 -3.44 15.20 -7.34
CA VAL A 91 -4.74 14.57 -7.07
C VAL A 91 -4.60 13.05 -7.01
N LEU A 92 -3.88 12.47 -7.97
CA LEU A 92 -3.63 11.03 -8.03
C LEU A 92 -2.83 10.54 -6.81
N ALA A 93 -1.72 11.19 -6.46
CA ALA A 93 -0.92 10.79 -5.31
C ALA A 93 -1.65 10.98 -3.97
N LYS A 94 -2.47 12.03 -3.83
CA LYS A 94 -3.35 12.19 -2.66
C LYS A 94 -4.35 11.04 -2.55
N ARG A 95 -4.93 10.60 -3.67
CA ARG A 95 -5.90 9.50 -3.70
C ARG A 95 -5.28 8.18 -3.24
N GLU A 96 -4.07 7.87 -3.68
CA GLU A 96 -3.39 6.61 -3.33
C GLU A 96 -3.14 6.48 -1.81
N LYS A 97 -3.03 7.60 -1.07
CA LYS A 97 -2.87 7.58 0.39
C LYS A 97 -4.08 7.02 1.15
N PHE A 98 -5.26 6.98 0.54
CA PHE A 98 -6.45 6.40 1.17
C PHE A 98 -6.48 4.87 1.09
N THR A 99 -5.62 4.27 0.28
CA THR A 99 -5.53 2.81 0.16
C THR A 99 -4.67 2.25 1.28
N THR A 100 -5.29 1.57 2.23
CA THR A 100 -4.57 0.81 3.26
C THR A 100 -3.99 -0.47 2.67
N LEU A 101 -2.68 -0.69 2.86
CA LEU A 101 -1.98 -1.88 2.37
C LEU A 101 -1.88 -3.00 3.41
N GLY A 102 -2.15 -2.70 4.69
CA GLY A 102 -2.07 -3.69 5.76
C GLY A 102 -3.23 -4.68 5.70
N LEU A 103 -2.95 -5.92 6.07
CA LEU A 103 -3.95 -6.98 6.14
C LEU A 103 -3.86 -7.70 7.48
N GLU A 104 -5.01 -8.13 8.00
CA GLU A 104 -5.09 -8.92 9.20
C GLU A 104 -6.22 -9.94 9.12
N TRP A 105 -6.01 -11.09 9.77
CA TRP A 105 -7.05 -12.09 9.92
C TRP A 105 -8.05 -11.67 11.00
N GLN A 106 -9.33 -11.65 10.64
CA GLN A 106 -10.43 -11.37 11.57
C GLN A 106 -11.47 -12.50 11.50
N GLY A 107 -12.15 -12.77 12.61
CA GLY A 107 -13.34 -13.61 12.59
C GLY A 107 -14.39 -13.01 11.66
N THR A 108 -14.95 -13.82 10.77
CA THR A 108 -16.16 -13.43 10.03
C THR A 108 -17.37 -14.03 10.72
N LYS A 109 -18.45 -13.24 10.83
CA LYS A 109 -19.77 -13.76 11.19
C LYS A 109 -20.16 -14.87 10.23
#